data_AF-C2Y3J0-F1
#
_entry.id   AF-C2Y3J0-F1
#
_cell.length_a   1.000
_cell.length_b   1.000
_cell.length_c   1.000
_cell.angle_alpha   90.00
_cell.angle_beta   90.00
_cell.angle_gamma   90.00
#
_symmetry.space_group_name_H-M   'P 1'
#
loop_
_entity.id
_entity.type
_entity.pdbx_description
1 polymer ?
#
loop_
_entity_poly.entity_id
_entity_poly.type
_entity_poly.pdbx_seq_one_letter_code
_entity_poly.pdbx_strand_id
1 'polypeptide(L)' 'MEKAIQTRKEEKQKKPKEKLSTREIEDLMGKHRPCYERRRGTLRQK' A
#
# COMPACT_ATOMS: atom_id res chain seq x y z
N MET A 1 7.57 42.59 27.00
CA MET A 1 8.39 41.60 26.25
C MET A 1 7.51 40.42 25.94
N GLU A 2 6.80 40.42 24.82
CA GLU A 2 6.02 39.25 24.40
C GLU A 2 6.68 38.66 23.17
N LYS A 3 7.40 37.54 23.38
CA LYS A 3 7.92 36.72 22.29
C LYS A 3 6.74 35.91 21.75
N ALA A 4 6.29 36.25 20.56
CA ALA A 4 5.41 35.40 19.78
C ALA A 4 6.10 34.05 19.55
N ILE A 5 5.52 32.99 20.13
CA ILE A 5 5.95 31.61 19.93
C ILE A 5 5.57 31.28 18.48
N GLN A 6 6.52 31.45 17.57
CA GLN A 6 6.42 30.93 16.21
C GLN A 6 6.36 29.42 16.32
N THR A 7 5.14 28.89 16.33
CA THR A 7 4.85 27.48 16.14
C THR A 7 5.36 27.12 14.76
N ARG A 8 6.60 26.63 14.71
CA ARG A 8 7.18 26.01 13.52
C ARG A 8 6.26 24.84 13.20
N LYS A 9 5.30 25.07 12.30
CA LYS A 9 4.55 24.00 11.66
C LYS A 9 5.60 23.20 10.93
N GLU A 10 5.97 22.05 11.48
CA GLU A 10 6.78 21.07 10.78
C GLU A 10 6.02 20.75 9.49
N GLU A 11 6.51 21.31 8.38
CA GLU A 11 6.01 20.96 7.07
C GLU A 11 6.28 19.47 6.90
N LYS A 12 5.24 18.65 7.09
CA LYS A 12 5.32 17.22 6.82
C LYS A 12 5.82 17.09 5.39
N GLN A 13 7.07 16.67 5.23
CA GLN A 13 7.64 16.40 3.93
C GLN A 13 6.67 15.48 3.20
N LYS A 14 6.02 16.00 2.16
CA LYS A 14 5.08 15.23 1.37
C LYS A 14 5.91 14.13 0.73
N LYS A 15 5.78 12.90 1.25
CA LYS A 15 6.37 11.73 0.61
C LYS A 15 5.95 11.77 -0.86
N PRO A 16 6.89 11.63 -1.81
CA PRO A 16 6.53 11.60 -3.22
C PRO A 16 5.46 10.52 -3.40
N LYS A 17 4.35 10.88 -4.05
CA LYS A 17 3.34 9.88 -4.42
C LYS A 17 4.02 8.95 -5.42
N GLU A 18 4.35 7.74 -4.99
CA GLU A 18 4.80 6.69 -5.89
C GLU A 18 3.72 6.49 -6.96
N LYS A 19 4.10 6.56 -8.23
CA LYS A 19 3.19 6.36 -9.36
C LYS A 19 3.06 4.87 -9.65
N LEU A 20 2.51 4.12 -8.70
CA LEU A 20 2.13 2.75 -8.94
C LEU A 20 0.72 2.72 -9.55
N SER A 21 0.57 1.96 -10.62
CA SER A 21 -0.73 1.61 -11.17
C SER A 21 -1.49 0.74 -10.17
N THR A 22 -2.82 0.73 -10.26
CA THR A 22 -3.66 -0.14 -9.43
C THR A 22 -3.24 -1.61 -9.57
N ARG A 23 -2.91 -2.04 -10.79
CA ARG A 23 -2.45 -3.40 -11.06
C ARG A 23 -1.13 -3.72 -10.37
N GLU A 24 -0.15 -2.83 -10.41
CA GLU A 24 1.14 -3.04 -9.71
C GLU A 24 0.95 -3.15 -8.20
N ILE A 25 0.04 -2.35 -7.62
CA ILE A 25 -0.31 -2.45 -6.20
C ILE A 25 -0.97 -3.80 -5.91
N GLU A 26 -1.90 -4.25 -6.75
CA GLU A 26 -2.59 -5.54 -6.58
C GLU A 26 -1.66 -6.74 -6.77
N ASP A 27 -0.73 -6.66 -7.72
CA ASP A 27 0.29 -7.67 -7.95
C ASP A 27 1.27 -7.75 -6.77
N LEU A 28 1.68 -6.59 -6.21
CA LEU A 28 2.50 -6.52 -5.00
C LEU A 28 1.77 -7.10 -3.77
N MET A 29 0.46 -6.83 -3.64
CA MET A 29 -0.40 -7.43 -2.61
C MET A 29 -0.72 -8.91 -2.87
N GLY A 30 -0.30 -9.47 -4.00
CA GLY A 30 -0.56 -10.87 -4.35
C GLY A 30 -2.02 -11.19 -4.66
N LYS A 31 -2.84 -10.19 -5.00
CA LYS A 31 -4.28 -10.34 -5.30
C LYS A 31 -4.56 -11.19 -6.54
N HIS A 32 -3.71 -11.09 -7.55
CA HIS A 32 -3.83 -11.82 -8.82
C HIS A 32 -3.09 -13.16 -8.84
N ARG A 33 -2.70 -13.67 -7.67
CA ARG A 33 -2.06 -14.98 -7.59
C ARG A 33 -3.08 -16.09 -7.91
N PRO A 34 -2.70 -17.09 -8.72
CA PRO A 34 -3.46 -18.33 -8.82
C PRO A 34 -3.67 -18.94 -7.43
N CYS A 35 -4.93 -18.99 -6.99
CA CYS A 35 -5.29 -19.66 -5.75
C CYS A 35 -5.53 -21.13 -6.06
N TYR A 36 -4.87 -22.01 -5.32
CA TYR A 36 -5.11 -23.44 -5.41
C TYR A 36 -5.98 -23.89 -4.24
N GLU A 37 -7.08 -24.57 -4.55
CA GLU A 37 -7.98 -25.16 -3.57
C GLU A 37 -7.89 -26.68 -3.63
N ARG A 38 -7.88 -27.33 -2.46
CA ARG A 38 -8.05 -28.79 -2.41
C ARG A 38 -9.53 -29.13 -2.58
N ARG A 39 -9.89 -29.73 -3.71
CA ARG A 39 -11.22 -30.31 -3.94
C ARG A 39 -11.12 -31.83 -4.06
N ARG A 40 -11.80 -32.55 -3.17
CA ARG A 40 -11.89 -34.03 -3.18
C ARG A 40 -10.52 -34.72 -3.28
N GLY A 41 -9.53 -34.23 -2.52
CA GLY A 41 -8.17 -34.79 -2.48
C GLY A 41 -7.22 -34.32 -3.58
N THR A 42 -7.70 -33.63 -4.62
CA THR A 42 -6.85 -33.06 -5.68
C THR A 42 -6.69 -31.56 -5.49
N LEU A 43 -5.48 -31.03 -5.71
CA LEU A 43 -5.25 -29.59 -5.76
C LEU A 43 -5.71 -29.05 -7.12
N ARG A 44 -6.66 -28.12 -7.13
CA ARG A 44 -7.17 -27.48 -8.35
C ARG A 44 -7.01 -25.97 -8.23
N GLN A 45 -6.62 -25.33 -9.32
CA GLN A 45 -6.70 -23.87 -9.40
C GLN A 45 -8.18 -23.45 -9.32
N LYS A 46 -8.46 -22.44 -8.51
CA LYS A 46 -9.78 -21.80 -8.41
C LYS A 46 -10.05 -20.93 -9.62
#